data_AF-A0A7Y2BY96-F1
#
_entry.id   AF-A0A7Y2BY96-F1
#
_cell.length_a   1.000
_cell.length_b   1.000
_cell.length_c   1.000
_cell.angle_alpha   90.00
_cell.angle_beta   90.00
_cell.angle_gamma   90.00
#
_symmetry.space_group_name_H-M   'P 1'
#
loop_
_entity.id
_entity.type
_entity.pdbx_description
1 polymer ?
#
loop_
_entity_poly.entity_id
_entity_poly.type
_entity_poly.pdbx_seq_one_letter_code
_entity_poly.pdbx_strand_id
1 'polypeptide(L)'
;MIEKNKSILESILPALEQDGIMNIINGKSMGAQSGDTFDNHSPVDNKFIARVAKSDASDIDVASKAAAKAFTSWKNLPHKERRDILYSIADIIE
;
A
#
# COMPACT_ATOMS: atom_id res chain seq x y z
N MET A 1 8.05 -19.18 -16.28
CA MET A 1 8.03 -17.89 -15.55
C MET A 1 6.77 -17.09 -15.89
N ILE A 2 6.51 -16.79 -17.17
CA ILE A 2 5.33 -16.01 -17.59
C ILE A 2 4.00 -16.69 -17.18
N GLU A 3 3.82 -17.97 -17.47
CA GLU A 3 2.57 -18.69 -17.14
C GLU A 3 2.31 -18.77 -15.62
N LYS A 4 3.38 -18.89 -14.81
CA LYS A 4 3.28 -18.82 -13.34
C LYS A 4 2.78 -17.44 -12.89
N ASN A 5 3.35 -16.37 -13.44
CA ASN A 5 2.98 -15.01 -13.07
C ASN A 5 1.54 -14.68 -13.49
N LYS A 6 1.10 -15.16 -14.66
CA LYS A 6 -0.30 -15.03 -15.11
C LYS A 6 -1.26 -15.75 -14.16
N SER A 7 -0.95 -16.99 -13.79
CA SER A 7 -1.79 -17.75 -12.86
C SER A 7 -1.91 -17.08 -11.48
N ILE A 8 -0.82 -16.47 -10.98
CA ILE A 8 -0.86 -15.67 -9.75
C ILE A 8 -1.74 -14.43 -9.94
N LEU A 9 -1.56 -13.71 -11.05
CA LEU A 9 -2.34 -12.51 -11.35
C LEU A 9 -3.84 -12.83 -11.43
N GLU A 10 -4.21 -13.90 -12.12
CA GLU A 10 -5.60 -14.32 -12.31
C GLU A 10 -6.28 -14.69 -10.97
N SER A 11 -5.54 -15.15 -9.97
CA SER A 11 -6.11 -15.48 -8.67
C SER A 11 -6.36 -14.25 -7.79
N ILE A 12 -5.59 -13.16 -7.97
CA ILE A 12 -5.70 -11.94 -7.17
C ILE A 12 -6.56 -10.86 -7.83
N LEU A 13 -6.70 -10.87 -9.16
CA LEU A 13 -7.43 -9.84 -9.91
C LEU A 13 -8.86 -9.61 -9.39
N PRO A 14 -9.67 -10.66 -9.12
CA PRO A 14 -11.06 -10.45 -8.67
C PRO A 14 -11.16 -9.67 -7.35
N ALA A 15 -10.25 -9.93 -6.41
CA ALA A 15 -10.22 -9.22 -5.15
C ALA A 15 -9.81 -7.75 -5.34
N LEU A 16 -8.82 -7.49 -6.20
CA LEU A 16 -8.38 -6.13 -6.51
C LEU A 16 -9.45 -5.31 -7.25
N GLU A 17 -10.21 -5.94 -8.15
CA GLU A 17 -11.32 -5.30 -8.85
C GLU A 17 -12.46 -4.93 -7.90
N GLN A 18 -12.74 -5.78 -6.91
CA GLN A 18 -13.82 -5.58 -5.93
C GLN A 18 -13.42 -4.59 -4.83
N ASP A 19 -12.29 -4.83 -4.16
CA ASP A 19 -11.91 -4.11 -2.94
C ASP A 19 -11.12 -2.83 -3.23
N GLY A 20 -10.49 -2.76 -4.41
CA GLY A 20 -9.61 -1.65 -4.79
C GLY A 20 -8.31 -1.62 -4.00
N ILE A 21 -7.58 -0.51 -4.14
CA ILE A 21 -6.34 -0.23 -3.41
C ILE A 21 -6.55 0.99 -2.53
N MET A 22 -6.43 0.79 -1.23
CA MET A 22 -6.61 1.82 -0.20
C MET A 22 -5.27 2.46 0.19
N ASN A 23 -5.33 3.64 0.80
CA ASN A 23 -4.18 4.24 1.45
C ASN A 23 -3.82 3.46 2.72
N ILE A 24 -2.52 3.37 3.03
CA ILE A 24 -2.05 2.90 4.35
C ILE A 24 -1.52 4.09 5.13
N ILE A 25 -2.31 4.60 6.08
CA ILE A 25 -1.96 5.76 6.91
C ILE A 25 -2.03 5.35 8.37
N ASN A 26 -0.96 5.63 9.13
CA ASN A 26 -0.86 5.29 10.55
C ASN A 26 -1.15 3.79 10.86
N GLY A 27 -0.69 2.90 9.98
CA GLY A 27 -0.86 1.45 10.10
C GLY A 27 -2.28 0.94 9.80
N LYS A 28 -3.13 1.74 9.15
CA LYS A 28 -4.51 1.35 8.81
C LYS A 28 -4.78 1.55 7.32
N SER A 29 -5.55 0.62 6.74
CA SER A 29 -6.12 0.77 5.41
C SER A 29 -7.33 1.70 5.45
N MET A 30 -7.31 2.75 4.64
CA MET A 30 -8.41 3.71 4.52
C MET A 30 -8.49 4.30 3.11
N GLY A 31 -9.71 4.66 2.68
CA GLY A 31 -9.90 5.41 1.44
C GLY A 31 -9.30 6.83 1.51
N ALA A 32 -9.31 7.54 0.39
CA ALA A 32 -9.06 8.97 0.38
C ALA A 32 -10.13 9.70 1.21
N GLN A 33 -9.76 10.74 1.95
CA GLN A 33 -10.72 11.51 2.75
C GLN A 33 -11.81 12.17 1.90
N SER A 34 -11.50 12.55 0.66
CA SER A 34 -12.47 13.04 -0.33
C SER A 34 -13.45 11.97 -0.80
N GLY A 35 -13.12 10.68 -0.62
CA GLY A 35 -13.82 9.56 -1.24
C GLY A 35 -13.44 9.32 -2.71
N ASP A 36 -12.56 10.13 -3.29
CA ASP A 36 -12.17 10.01 -4.68
C ASP A 36 -11.32 8.77 -4.94
N THR A 37 -11.51 8.19 -6.11
CA THR A 37 -10.70 7.09 -6.63
C THR A 37 -10.31 7.35 -8.09
N PHE A 38 -9.27 6.67 -8.57
CA PHE A 38 -8.96 6.60 -10.00
C PHE A 38 -8.77 5.15 -10.44
N ASP A 39 -9.06 4.89 -11.71
CA ASP A 39 -8.95 3.54 -12.28
C ASP A 39 -7.50 3.24 -12.68
N ASN A 40 -6.98 2.11 -12.22
CA ASN A 40 -5.71 1.56 -12.65
C ASN A 40 -5.95 0.53 -13.76
N HIS A 41 -5.22 0.68 -14.87
CA HIS A 41 -5.34 -0.16 -16.05
C HIS A 41 -3.99 -0.78 -16.40
N SER A 42 -4.02 -1.99 -16.96
CA SER A 42 -2.86 -2.69 -17.48
C SER A 42 -2.24 -1.92 -18.66
N PRO A 43 -0.94 -1.61 -18.67
CA PRO A 43 -0.30 -0.95 -19.80
C PRO A 43 -0.14 -1.87 -21.03
N VAL A 44 -0.41 -3.18 -20.88
CA VAL A 44 -0.25 -4.17 -21.95
C VAL A 44 -1.47 -4.22 -22.86
N ASP A 45 -2.66 -4.18 -22.26
CA ASP A 45 -3.94 -4.41 -22.94
C ASP A 45 -5.07 -3.48 -22.47
N ASN A 46 -4.75 -2.49 -21.64
CA ASN A 46 -5.67 -1.51 -21.08
C ASN A 46 -6.86 -2.11 -20.30
N LYS A 47 -6.74 -3.35 -19.82
CA LYS A 47 -7.76 -3.94 -18.95
C LYS A 47 -7.74 -3.28 -17.59
N PHE A 48 -8.93 -3.08 -17.04
CA PHE A 48 -9.12 -2.60 -15.68
C PHE A 48 -8.48 -3.57 -14.67
N ILE A 49 -7.84 -3.03 -13.63
CA ILE A 49 -7.21 -3.81 -12.57
C ILE A 49 -7.89 -3.52 -11.22
N ALA A 50 -8.00 -2.24 -10.85
CA ALA A 50 -8.52 -1.82 -9.56
C ALA A 50 -8.86 -0.33 -9.54
N ARG A 51 -9.75 0.07 -8.62
CA ARG A 51 -9.88 1.47 -8.20
C ARG A 51 -8.89 1.76 -7.10
N VAL A 52 -8.09 2.81 -7.25
CA VAL A 52 -7.08 3.23 -6.28
C VAL A 52 -7.55 4.51 -5.60
N ALA A 53 -7.42 4.58 -4.28
CA ALA A 53 -7.70 5.79 -3.51
C ALA A 53 -6.90 6.98 -4.05
N LYS A 54 -7.61 8.06 -4.40
CA LYS A 54 -7.01 9.27 -4.96
C LYS A 54 -6.75 10.27 -3.83
N SER A 55 -5.61 10.10 -3.16
CA SER A 55 -5.21 10.98 -2.07
C SER A 55 -5.08 12.45 -2.49
N ASP A 56 -5.51 13.35 -1.62
CA ASP A 56 -5.32 14.79 -1.79
C ASP A 56 -4.49 15.42 -0.64
N ALA A 57 -4.47 16.76 -0.58
CA ALA A 57 -3.73 17.48 0.45
C ALA A 57 -4.15 17.13 1.89
N SER A 58 -5.41 16.76 2.11
CA SER A 58 -5.92 16.37 3.44
C SER A 58 -5.37 15.01 3.87
N ASP A 59 -5.27 14.05 2.96
CA ASP A 59 -4.66 12.74 3.22
C ASP A 59 -3.16 12.89 3.51
N ILE A 60 -2.49 13.76 2.75
CA ILE A 60 -1.06 14.07 2.96
C ILE A 60 -0.84 14.70 4.34
N ASP A 61 -1.69 15.63 4.77
CA ASP A 61 -1.59 16.25 6.10
C ASP A 61 -1.75 15.22 7.22
N VAL A 62 -2.74 14.33 7.12
CA VAL A 62 -2.95 13.25 8.09
C VAL A 62 -1.76 12.28 8.11
N ALA A 63 -1.24 11.90 6.94
CA ALA A 63 -0.07 11.02 6.84
C ALA A 63 1.18 11.67 7.44
N SER A 64 1.42 12.95 7.16
CA SER A 64 2.54 13.72 7.70
C SER A 64 2.48 13.81 9.22
N LYS A 65 1.32 14.15 9.79
CA LYS A 65 1.11 14.20 11.24
C LYS A 65 1.33 12.84 11.90
N ALA A 66 0.86 11.75 11.29
CA ALA A 66 1.08 10.40 11.78
C ALA A 66 2.58 10.03 11.79
N ALA A 67 3.29 10.33 10.69
CA ALA A 67 4.72 10.10 10.59
C ALA A 67 5.51 10.91 11.64
N ALA A 68 5.18 12.19 11.83
CA ALA A 68 5.81 13.05 12.83
C ALA A 68 5.60 12.51 14.25
N LYS A 69 4.40 12.01 14.56
CA LYS A 69 4.08 11.39 15.86
C LYS A 69 4.89 10.09 16.09
N ALA A 70 5.03 9.26 15.06
CA ALA A 70 5.77 7.99 15.14
C ALA A 70 7.30 8.18 15.16
N PHE A 71 7.80 9.33 14.69
CA PHE A 71 9.24 9.56 14.51
C PHE A 71 10.03 9.38 15.80
N THR A 72 9.55 9.90 16.93
CA THR A 72 10.28 9.85 18.20
C THR A 72 10.45 8.41 18.69
N SER A 73 9.39 7.61 18.66
CA SER A 73 9.48 6.20 19.09
C SER A 73 10.37 5.40 18.15
N TRP A 74 10.22 5.57 16.84
CA TRP A 74 11.03 4.87 15.84
C TRP A 74 12.52 5.24 15.90
N LYS A 75 12.83 6.54 16.05
CA LYS A 75 14.21 7.03 16.15
C LYS A 75 14.93 6.46 17.37
N ASN A 76 14.22 6.34 18.48
CA ASN A 76 14.76 5.89 19.77
C ASN A 76 14.89 4.36 19.88
N LEU A 77 14.36 3.59 18.92
CA LEU A 77 14.57 2.15 18.89
C LEU A 77 16.06 1.82 18.75
N PRO A 78 16.60 0.88 19.56
CA PRO A 78 17.95 0.38 19.40
C PRO A 78 18.24 -0.08 17.98
N HIS A 79 19.48 0.10 17.52
CA HIS A 79 19.88 -0.23 16.15
C HIS A 79 19.57 -1.70 15.79
N LYS A 80 19.72 -2.62 16.76
CA LYS A 80 19.48 -4.05 16.58
C LYS A 80 18.00 -4.33 16.33
N GLU A 81 17.12 -3.80 17.18
CA GLU A 81 15.67 -3.99 17.05
C GLU A 81 15.14 -3.43 15.73
N ARG A 82 15.59 -2.23 15.35
CA ARG A 82 15.21 -1.60 14.07
C ARG A 82 15.64 -2.44 12.87
N ARG A 83 16.85 -2.99 12.92
CA ARG A 83 17.38 -3.89 11.89
C ARG A 83 16.55 -5.18 11.82
N ASP A 84 16.23 -5.75 12.98
CA ASP A 84 15.46 -7.00 13.04
C ASP A 84 14.05 -6.81 12.46
N ILE A 85 13.38 -5.67 12.73
CA ILE A 85 12.10 -5.30 12.09
C ILE A 85 12.24 -5.21 10.56
N LEU A 86 13.29 -4.54 10.05
CA LEU A 86 13.50 -4.40 8.61
C LEU A 86 13.77 -5.74 7.92
N TYR A 87 14.53 -6.64 8.56
CA TYR A 87 14.73 -7.99 8.04
C TYR A 87 13.45 -8.80 8.03
N SER A 88 12.65 -8.74 9.11
CA SER A 88 11.35 -9.43 9.11
C SER A 88 10.43 -8.96 7.99
N ILE A 89 10.47 -7.68 7.61
CA ILE A 89 9.71 -7.18 6.46
C ILE A 89 10.26 -7.77 5.15
N ALA A 90 11.57 -7.85 4.99
CA ALA A 90 12.19 -8.44 3.80
C ALA A 90 11.84 -9.92 3.65
N ASP A 91 11.93 -10.70 4.74
CA ASP A 91 11.60 -12.13 4.76
C ASP A 91 10.13 -12.41 4.40
N ILE A 92 9.22 -11.46 4.63
CA ILE A 92 7.79 -11.57 4.25
C ILE A 92 7.58 -11.28 2.75
N ILE A 93 8.47 -10.52 2.11
CA ILE A 93 8.37 -10.14 0.70
C ILE A 93 9.02 -11.18 -0.22
N GLU A 94 10.03 -11.90 0.27
CA GLU A 94 10.73 -12.98 -0.45
C GLU A 94 9.85 -14.23 -0.68
#